data_AF-A0A8B8ANI2-F1
#
_entry.id   AF-A0A8B8ANI2-F1
#
_cell.length_a   1.000
_cell.length_b   1.000
_cell.length_c   1.000
_cell.angle_alpha   90.00
_cell.angle_beta   90.00
_cell.angle_gamma   90.00
#
_symmetry.space_group_name_H-M   'P 1'
#
loop_
_entity.id
_entity.type
_entity.pdbx_description
1 polymer ?
#
loop_
_entity_poly.entity_id
_entity_poly.type
_entity_poly.pdbx_seq_one_letter_code
_entity_poly.pdbx_strand_id
1 'polypeptide(L)'
;MQSHSQLKCDDATLFPYTNVFTPEKGKHFFPDCLEMRICVGKVLDKKPQVKMESGEPSEVLSEDDLSLLECLRAILSETQMLFVDAFLQNNRLDHVTQLMGYHPNYLEMFLRTQQYLLRGDGPLPFHYRHYIAIMAASRHQCAYLIHLHEQEFILQGGDQEWLKGPAYIPTKLRKLQEVNKILAHRPWLFNKTHIEGLRKEAWSVSELVQAIVIMAHFHALSSFVFGCGIKNEPDHHGGFTYRPHSPTENSNDSDYTSDCSSDSNSEPEVGIEILMERMKKLKESQEEEPTEEERRKRFEKVETQSAELTKPGKKPSVKAEIVKYCQDEDFNYIDFTKRGCTDEAPTFRANEYSWDDHGFSIANRLYSEIGNLLDEKFSMAYNLTYYTMGEVIDVDTSAFRRAIWYYIHCLYGIMHDDYDYGQVNQLLERNLKAYIKTVTCYPERLTKKDYDNVMKEFKHSEKVHVNLMLLEARLQGELLYALRGVMQYMT
;
A
#
# COMPACT_ATOMS: atom_id res chain seq x y z
N MET A 1 -5.05 35.91 58.79
CA MET A 1 -6.44 35.44 58.79
C MET A 1 -6.83 35.13 57.36
N GLN A 2 -7.37 33.93 57.14
CA GLN A 2 -8.18 33.48 55.99
C GLN A 2 -7.49 33.40 54.61
N SER A 3 -7.71 32.40 53.77
CA SER A 3 -8.43 31.12 53.89
C SER A 3 -8.20 30.35 52.58
N HIS A 4 -7.99 29.03 52.69
CA HIS A 4 -8.07 28.08 51.60
C HIS A 4 -9.43 28.14 50.88
N SER A 5 -9.41 27.99 49.55
CA SER A 5 -10.56 27.47 48.79
C SER A 5 -10.07 26.39 47.82
N GLN A 6 -10.28 25.14 48.24
CA GLN A 6 -10.33 23.97 47.37
C GLN A 6 -11.45 24.15 46.35
N LEU A 7 -11.16 23.91 45.07
CA LEU A 7 -12.18 23.58 44.08
C LEU A 7 -12.14 22.07 43.88
N LYS A 8 -13.23 21.45 44.31
CA LYS A 8 -13.56 20.03 44.19
C LYS A 8 -13.73 19.66 42.71
N CYS A 9 -13.11 18.56 42.29
CA CYS A 9 -13.61 17.77 41.17
C CYS A 9 -14.73 16.88 41.71
N ASP A 10 -15.98 17.23 41.37
CA ASP A 10 -17.13 16.32 41.54
C ASP A 10 -17.59 15.88 40.13
N ASP A 11 -17.55 14.57 39.93
CA ASP A 11 -18.33 13.71 39.04
C ASP A 11 -18.70 14.18 37.61
N ALA A 12 -18.02 13.60 36.62
CA ALA A 12 -18.63 13.21 35.36
C ALA A 12 -18.56 11.68 35.22
N THR A 13 -19.66 11.05 35.59
CA THR A 13 -19.94 9.63 35.51
C THR A 13 -20.02 9.14 34.06
N LEU A 14 -19.28 8.05 33.79
CA LEU A 14 -19.62 6.86 32.99
C LEU A 14 -20.40 7.05 31.67
N PHE A 15 -19.91 6.55 30.52
CA PHE A 15 -20.06 5.15 30.03
C PHE A 15 -19.54 5.06 28.54
N PRO A 16 -19.53 3.89 27.85
CA PRO A 16 -18.45 2.90 27.81
C PRO A 16 -18.22 2.37 26.35
N TYR A 17 -17.52 1.24 26.18
CA TYR A 17 -17.36 0.46 24.93
C TYR A 17 -16.40 0.99 23.87
N THR A 18 -15.12 1.01 24.21
CA THR A 18 -14.05 0.65 23.27
C THR A 18 -13.99 -0.87 23.14
N ASN A 19 -14.76 -1.42 22.21
CA ASN A 19 -14.57 -2.80 21.76
C ASN A 19 -14.36 -2.79 20.25
N VAL A 20 -13.10 -2.92 19.83
CA VAL A 20 -12.58 -3.89 18.86
C VAL A 20 -11.10 -3.56 18.67
N PHE A 21 -10.24 -4.54 19.03
CA PHE A 21 -8.78 -4.53 19.06
C PHE A 21 -8.10 -3.70 20.15
N THR A 22 -8.24 -4.15 21.40
CA THR A 22 -7.33 -3.76 22.48
C THR A 22 -5.97 -4.48 22.32
N PRO A 23 -4.83 -3.78 22.46
CA PRO A 23 -3.55 -4.41 22.70
C PRO A 23 -3.54 -5.05 24.09
N GLU A 24 -2.72 -6.09 24.28
CA GLU A 24 -2.48 -6.69 25.59
C GLU A 24 -2.06 -5.63 26.61
N LYS A 25 -2.54 -5.82 27.86
CA LYS A 25 -2.36 -4.89 28.97
C LYS A 25 -0.88 -4.62 29.24
N GLY A 26 -0.49 -3.34 29.13
CA GLY A 26 0.71 -2.82 29.78
C GLY A 26 1.79 -2.29 28.85
N LYS A 27 1.46 -1.27 28.05
CA LYS A 27 2.33 -0.16 27.61
C LYS A 27 1.49 0.77 26.75
N HIS A 28 1.22 1.99 27.24
CA HIS A 28 0.67 3.06 26.40
C HIS A 28 1.71 3.41 25.33
N PHE A 29 1.52 2.91 24.11
CA PHE A 29 2.42 3.18 22.97
C PHE A 29 1.94 4.35 22.10
N PHE A 30 0.81 4.97 22.45
CA PHE A 30 0.23 6.10 21.74
C PHE A 30 0.20 7.31 22.67
N PRO A 31 0.90 8.41 22.35
CA PRO A 31 0.47 9.71 22.88
C PRO A 31 -0.91 10.00 22.29
N ASP A 32 -1.83 10.45 23.13
CA ASP A 32 -3.19 10.76 22.71
C ASP A 32 -3.15 11.73 21.52
N CYS A 33 -3.99 11.53 20.51
CA CYS A 33 -4.16 12.50 19.41
C CYS A 33 -4.44 13.93 19.93
N LEU A 34 -4.90 14.05 21.17
CA LEU A 34 -5.05 15.30 21.91
C LEU A 34 -3.69 15.90 22.32
N GLU A 35 -2.73 15.11 22.80
CA GLU A 35 -1.37 15.59 23.12
C GLU A 35 -0.63 16.05 21.86
N MET A 36 -0.77 15.32 20.74
CA MET A 36 -0.22 15.75 19.44
C MET A 36 -0.88 17.06 18.96
N ARG A 37 -2.22 17.18 19.08
CA ARG A 37 -2.94 18.43 18.79
C ARG A 37 -2.57 19.57 19.75
N ILE A 38 -2.25 19.29 21.02
CA ILE A 38 -1.80 20.30 21.98
C ILE A 38 -0.37 20.75 21.65
N CYS A 39 0.53 19.82 21.31
CA CYS A 39 1.90 20.14 20.91
C CYS A 39 1.91 20.95 19.60
N VAL A 40 1.14 20.53 18.58
CA VAL A 40 1.01 21.26 17.31
C VAL A 40 0.18 22.56 17.47
N GLY A 41 -0.84 22.56 18.32
CA GLY A 41 -1.63 23.77 18.63
C GLY A 41 -0.80 24.86 19.31
N LYS A 42 0.12 24.48 20.21
CA LYS A 42 1.12 25.40 20.78
C LYS A 42 2.10 25.97 19.74
N VAL A 43 2.34 25.25 18.65
CA VAL A 43 3.15 25.70 17.50
C VAL A 43 2.36 26.70 16.64
N LEU A 44 1.05 26.47 16.43
CA LEU A 44 0.20 27.35 15.61
C LEU A 44 -0.24 28.65 16.31
N ASP A 45 -0.35 28.66 17.64
CA ASP A 45 -0.71 29.86 18.42
C ASP A 45 0.42 30.91 18.50
N LYS A 46 1.60 30.64 17.95
CA LYS A 46 2.73 31.57 17.86
C LYS A 46 2.89 32.23 16.48
N LYS A 47 1.81 32.47 15.73
CA LYS A 47 1.89 33.40 14.60
C LYS A 47 2.10 34.83 15.11
N PRO A 48 3.18 35.54 14.74
CA PRO A 48 3.21 36.98 14.93
C PRO A 48 2.15 37.61 14.02
N GLN A 49 1.36 38.55 14.57
CA GLN A 49 0.46 39.38 13.77
C GLN A 49 1.29 40.22 12.79
N VAL A 50 1.33 39.81 11.53
CA VAL A 50 1.95 40.59 10.46
C VAL A 50 0.99 41.73 10.09
N LYS A 51 1.33 42.96 10.52
CA LYS A 51 0.78 44.16 9.89
C LYS A 51 1.35 44.27 8.48
N MET A 52 0.47 44.45 7.49
CA MET A 52 0.83 44.69 6.11
C MET A 52 1.63 45.99 5.97
N GLU A 53 2.87 45.87 5.53
CA GLU A 53 3.55 46.88 4.72
C GLU A 53 4.51 46.17 3.75
N SER A 54 4.61 46.74 2.55
CA SER A 54 5.01 46.13 1.28
C SER A 54 6.47 45.66 1.15
N GLY A 55 6.69 44.49 0.55
CA GLY A 55 7.94 44.10 -0.14
C GLY A 55 8.36 42.64 0.02
N GLU A 56 8.33 41.89 -1.10
CA GLU A 56 8.94 40.56 -1.44
C GLU A 56 9.01 39.42 -0.38
N PRO A 57 8.56 38.17 -0.71
CA PRO A 57 8.73 37.03 0.18
C PRO A 57 10.07 36.33 -0.05
N SER A 58 11.02 36.53 0.86
CA SER A 58 12.06 35.55 1.13
C SER A 58 11.71 34.85 2.45
N GLU A 59 11.24 33.60 2.36
CA GLU A 59 11.00 32.76 3.54
C GLU A 59 12.36 32.34 4.14
N VAL A 60 12.84 33.15 5.09
CA VAL A 60 13.91 32.75 6.01
C VAL A 60 13.23 32.40 7.32
N LEU A 61 13.25 31.12 7.69
CA LEU A 61 12.77 30.62 8.99
C LEU A 61 13.51 31.35 10.12
N SER A 62 12.80 31.77 11.18
CA SER A 62 13.41 32.52 12.29
C SER A 62 14.30 31.63 13.17
N GLU A 63 15.29 32.20 13.85
CA GLU A 63 16.18 31.45 14.78
C GLU A 63 15.40 30.72 15.89
N ASP A 64 14.24 31.26 16.29
CA ASP A 64 13.35 30.65 17.27
C ASP A 64 12.66 29.38 16.74
N ASP A 65 12.38 29.30 15.43
CA ASP A 65 11.77 28.13 14.78
C ASP A 65 12.79 26.98 14.66
N LEU A 66 14.05 27.31 14.34
CA LEU A 66 15.15 26.32 14.33
C LEU A 66 15.41 25.73 15.72
N SER A 67 15.40 26.57 16.77
CA SER A 67 15.57 26.12 18.16
C SER A 67 14.46 25.17 18.63
N LEU A 68 13.23 25.41 18.21
CA LEU A 68 12.08 24.58 18.53
C LEU A 68 12.11 23.23 17.80
N LEU A 69 12.52 23.21 16.54
CA LEU A 69 12.73 21.99 15.76
C LEU A 69 13.84 21.12 16.35
N GLU A 70 14.93 21.73 16.83
CA GLU A 70 16.01 21.02 17.53
C GLU A 70 15.54 20.46 18.88
N CYS A 71 14.72 21.19 19.64
CA CYS A 71 14.12 20.68 20.87
C CYS A 71 13.14 19.52 20.61
N LEU A 72 12.32 19.59 19.56
CA LEU A 72 11.41 18.51 19.18
C LEU A 72 12.18 17.25 18.78
N ARG A 73 13.26 17.40 18.01
CA ARG A 73 14.18 16.29 17.66
C ARG A 73 14.83 15.64 18.89
N ALA A 74 15.02 16.38 19.98
CA ALA A 74 15.61 15.84 21.20
C ALA A 74 14.61 15.04 22.07
N ILE A 75 13.30 15.16 21.82
CA ILE A 75 12.24 14.61 22.68
C ILE A 75 11.44 13.51 21.97
N LEU A 76 11.25 13.63 20.66
CA LEU A 76 10.42 12.71 19.87
C LEU A 76 11.23 11.49 19.40
N SER A 77 10.58 10.32 19.37
CA SER A 77 11.15 9.16 18.67
C SER A 77 11.23 9.43 17.16
N GLU A 78 12.09 8.69 16.46
CA GLU A 78 12.21 8.77 15.00
C GLU A 78 10.84 8.64 14.29
N THR A 79 10.00 7.70 14.73
CA THR A 79 8.63 7.55 14.24
C THR A 79 7.77 8.81 14.46
N GLN A 80 7.88 9.42 15.63
CA GLN A 80 7.11 10.62 15.97
C GLN A 80 7.54 11.82 15.14
N MET A 81 8.84 11.96 14.84
CA MET A 81 9.34 12.97 13.91
C MET A 81 8.74 12.79 12.51
N LEU A 82 8.74 11.55 11.99
CA LEU A 82 8.12 11.24 10.70
C LEU A 82 6.61 11.53 10.68
N PHE A 83 5.90 11.28 11.78
CA PHE A 83 4.48 11.63 11.90
C PHE A 83 4.23 13.14 11.90
N VAL A 84 5.10 13.91 12.57
CA VAL A 84 5.03 15.38 12.55
C VAL A 84 5.27 15.88 11.13
N ASP A 85 6.31 15.40 10.46
CA ASP A 85 6.62 15.79 9.07
C ASP A 85 5.47 15.43 8.12
N ALA A 86 4.92 14.23 8.23
CA ALA A 86 3.77 13.80 7.44
C ALA A 86 2.54 14.68 7.71
N PHE A 87 2.26 15.02 8.98
CA PHE A 87 1.15 15.89 9.33
C PHE A 87 1.33 17.31 8.75
N LEU A 88 2.53 17.88 8.86
CA LEU A 88 2.84 19.20 8.32
C LEU A 88 2.73 19.26 6.79
N GLN A 89 3.11 18.17 6.10
CA GLN A 89 3.01 18.10 4.64
C GLN A 89 1.58 17.85 4.18
N ASN A 90 0.86 16.91 4.82
CA ASN A 90 -0.45 16.43 4.36
C ASN A 90 -1.62 17.15 5.03
N ASN A 91 -1.38 18.05 5.98
CA ASN A 91 -2.38 18.64 6.88
C ASN A 91 -3.20 17.61 7.67
N ARG A 92 -2.79 16.34 7.65
CA ARG A 92 -3.41 15.21 8.34
C ARG A 92 -2.40 14.09 8.53
N LEU A 93 -2.59 13.31 9.59
CA LEU A 93 -1.87 12.06 9.81
C LEU A 93 -2.81 10.91 9.48
N ASP A 94 -2.76 10.45 8.23
CA ASP A 94 -3.65 9.41 7.71
C ASP A 94 -3.31 8.02 8.29
N HIS A 95 -4.28 7.11 8.27
CA HIS A 95 -4.14 5.75 8.81
C HIS A 95 -3.05 4.91 8.11
N VAL A 96 -2.75 5.14 6.82
CA VAL A 96 -1.65 4.45 6.13
C VAL A 96 -0.32 4.84 6.77
N THR A 97 -0.08 6.14 6.93
CA THR A 97 1.13 6.67 7.59
C THR A 97 1.27 6.13 9.01
N GLN A 98 0.18 6.13 9.80
CA GLN A 98 0.20 5.61 11.17
C GLN A 98 0.65 4.15 11.23
N LEU A 99 0.13 3.31 10.33
CA LEU A 99 0.43 1.89 10.33
C LEU A 99 1.83 1.59 9.80
N MET A 100 2.29 2.31 8.79
CA MET A 100 3.69 2.22 8.33
C MET A 100 4.68 2.64 9.42
N GLY A 101 4.25 3.40 10.42
CA GLY A 101 5.04 3.79 11.60
C GLY A 101 5.54 2.62 12.47
N TYR A 102 5.02 1.41 12.32
CA TYR A 102 5.66 0.20 12.89
C TYR A 102 7.07 -0.05 12.32
N HIS A 103 7.38 0.52 11.15
CA HIS A 103 8.63 0.36 10.42
C HIS A 103 9.20 1.72 9.96
N PRO A 104 9.80 2.52 10.87
CA PRO A 104 10.19 3.91 10.60
C PRO A 104 11.11 4.08 9.40
N ASN A 105 12.11 3.22 9.25
CA ASN A 105 13.05 3.24 8.12
C ASN A 105 12.33 3.09 6.76
N TYR A 106 11.28 2.26 6.71
CA TYR A 106 10.46 2.14 5.50
C TYR A 106 9.52 3.34 5.34
N LEU A 107 8.89 3.80 6.44
CA LEU A 107 8.01 4.96 6.43
C LEU A 107 8.69 6.20 5.85
N GLU A 108 9.95 6.46 6.20
CA GLU A 108 10.71 7.58 5.66
C GLU A 108 10.81 7.51 4.12
N MET A 109 11.20 6.34 3.58
CA MET A 109 11.32 6.14 2.13
C MET A 109 9.97 6.27 1.43
N PHE A 110 8.90 5.76 2.06
CA PHE A 110 7.54 5.89 1.57
C PHE A 110 7.09 7.34 1.49
N LEU A 111 7.26 8.12 2.58
CA LEU A 111 6.87 9.53 2.62
C LEU A 111 7.64 10.36 1.58
N ARG A 112 8.96 10.17 1.48
CA ARG A 112 9.79 10.83 0.46
C ARG A 112 9.30 10.53 -0.95
N THR A 113 9.03 9.26 -1.25
CA THR A 113 8.53 8.85 -2.58
C THR A 113 7.14 9.42 -2.87
N GLN A 114 6.22 9.34 -1.91
CA GLN A 114 4.85 9.82 -2.09
C GLN A 114 4.79 11.34 -2.26
N GLN A 115 5.58 12.08 -1.48
CA GLN A 115 5.72 13.53 -1.62
C GLN A 115 6.26 13.89 -3.01
N TYR A 116 7.28 13.18 -3.51
CA TYR A 116 7.83 13.40 -4.84
C TYR A 116 6.80 13.15 -5.95
N LEU A 117 6.06 12.04 -5.86
CA LEU A 117 5.04 11.66 -6.83
C LEU A 117 3.92 12.70 -6.92
N LEU A 118 3.39 13.16 -5.79
CA LEU A 118 2.17 13.96 -5.76
C LEU A 118 2.41 15.47 -5.72
N ARG A 119 3.53 15.92 -5.14
CA ARG A 119 3.82 17.34 -4.88
C ARG A 119 5.21 17.78 -5.35
N GLY A 120 6.09 16.85 -5.72
CA GLY A 120 7.40 17.16 -6.29
C GLY A 120 7.34 17.61 -7.74
N ASP A 121 8.45 18.14 -8.25
CA ASP A 121 8.56 18.50 -9.66
C ASP A 121 8.36 17.28 -10.57
N GLY A 122 7.70 17.50 -11.71
CA GLY A 122 7.43 16.43 -12.66
C GLY A 122 6.58 16.88 -13.84
N PRO A 123 6.47 16.03 -14.88
CA PRO A 123 5.86 16.41 -16.16
C PRO A 123 4.35 16.68 -16.10
N LEU A 124 3.62 16.12 -15.12
CA LEU A 124 2.18 16.31 -14.97
C LEU A 124 1.82 17.38 -13.92
N PRO A 125 0.74 18.17 -14.14
CA PRO A 125 0.18 19.05 -13.12
C PRO A 125 -0.36 18.29 -11.90
N PHE A 126 -0.30 18.88 -10.70
CA PHE A 126 -0.70 18.20 -9.45
C PHE A 126 -2.13 17.65 -9.46
N HIS A 127 -3.11 18.40 -9.95
CA HIS A 127 -4.49 17.91 -10.06
C HIS A 127 -4.63 16.71 -11.01
N TYR A 128 -3.81 16.61 -12.08
CA TYR A 128 -3.78 15.40 -12.92
C TYR A 128 -3.27 14.21 -12.12
N ARG A 129 -2.22 14.39 -11.32
CA ARG A 129 -1.61 13.32 -10.52
C ARG A 129 -2.60 12.75 -9.50
N HIS A 130 -3.31 13.60 -8.77
CA HIS A 130 -4.35 13.15 -7.84
C HIS A 130 -5.53 12.49 -8.54
N TYR A 131 -5.95 12.98 -9.72
CA TYR A 131 -7.01 12.30 -10.48
C TYR A 131 -6.57 10.93 -11.00
N ILE A 132 -5.31 10.78 -11.42
CA ILE A 132 -4.74 9.47 -11.80
C ILE A 132 -4.71 8.53 -10.58
N ALA A 133 -4.38 9.05 -9.39
CA ALA A 133 -4.46 8.27 -8.14
C ALA A 133 -5.90 7.77 -7.85
N ILE A 134 -6.92 8.62 -8.05
CA ILE A 134 -8.34 8.23 -7.95
C ILE A 134 -8.66 7.10 -8.95
N MET A 135 -8.25 7.27 -10.22
CA MET A 135 -8.47 6.25 -11.25
C MET A 135 -7.81 4.91 -10.90
N ALA A 136 -6.58 4.93 -10.41
CA ALA A 136 -5.84 3.74 -10.01
C ALA A 136 -6.51 3.03 -8.82
N ALA A 137 -6.80 3.77 -7.74
CA ALA A 137 -7.48 3.24 -6.57
C ALA A 137 -8.88 2.67 -6.88
N SER A 138 -9.58 3.23 -7.88
CA SER A 138 -10.88 2.74 -8.33
C SER A 138 -10.87 1.32 -8.92
N ARG A 139 -9.73 0.87 -9.47
CA ARG A 139 -9.59 -0.50 -10.01
C ARG A 139 -9.78 -1.59 -8.95
N HIS A 140 -9.47 -1.26 -7.69
CA HIS A 140 -9.66 -2.12 -6.53
C HIS A 140 -10.76 -1.62 -5.60
N GLN A 141 -11.59 -0.68 -6.05
CA GLN A 141 -12.68 -0.11 -5.26
C GLN A 141 -12.21 0.41 -3.88
N CYS A 142 -10.99 0.94 -3.83
CA CYS A 142 -10.36 1.39 -2.60
C CYS A 142 -10.94 2.75 -2.19
N ALA A 143 -12.09 2.73 -1.51
CA ALA A 143 -12.81 3.92 -1.07
C ALA A 143 -11.93 4.89 -0.28
N TYR A 144 -11.06 4.34 0.59
CA TYR A 144 -10.13 5.09 1.42
C TYR A 144 -9.25 6.04 0.59
N LEU A 145 -8.54 5.48 -0.40
CA LEU A 145 -7.61 6.25 -1.25
C LEU A 145 -8.36 7.17 -2.22
N ILE A 146 -9.51 6.73 -2.73
CA ILE A 146 -10.35 7.55 -3.61
C ILE A 146 -10.74 8.84 -2.89
N HIS A 147 -11.32 8.75 -1.69
CA HIS A 147 -11.77 9.96 -1.01
C HIS A 147 -10.62 10.87 -0.58
N LEU A 148 -9.51 10.29 -0.12
CA LEU A 148 -8.30 11.05 0.23
C LEU A 148 -7.84 11.89 -0.97
N HIS A 149 -7.81 11.30 -2.17
CA HIS A 149 -7.38 12.00 -3.37
C HIS A 149 -8.45 12.85 -4.03
N GLU A 150 -9.74 12.62 -3.80
CA GLU A 150 -10.79 13.59 -4.15
C GLU A 150 -10.56 14.91 -3.40
N GLN A 151 -10.24 14.87 -2.10
CA GLN A 151 -9.94 16.07 -1.32
C GLN A 151 -8.69 16.77 -1.85
N GLU A 152 -7.57 16.05 -2.00
CA GLU A 152 -6.33 16.63 -2.51
C GLU A 152 -6.48 17.16 -3.94
N PHE A 153 -7.24 16.49 -4.81
CA PHE A 153 -7.53 16.95 -6.16
C PHE A 153 -8.18 18.34 -6.17
N ILE A 154 -9.17 18.56 -5.29
CA ILE A 154 -9.82 19.87 -5.16
C ILE A 154 -8.89 20.91 -4.56
N LEU A 155 -8.08 20.55 -3.56
CA LEU A 155 -7.08 21.44 -2.97
C LEU A 155 -6.04 21.92 -4.00
N GLN A 156 -5.69 21.07 -4.97
CA GLN A 156 -4.78 21.40 -6.08
C GLN A 156 -5.47 22.13 -7.25
N GLY A 157 -6.70 22.62 -7.06
CA GLY A 157 -7.45 23.39 -8.06
C GLY A 157 -8.09 22.54 -9.16
N GLY A 158 -8.30 21.25 -8.91
CA GLY A 158 -8.99 20.35 -9.84
C GLY A 158 -10.46 20.74 -10.07
N ASP A 159 -10.93 20.55 -11.30
CA ASP A 159 -12.33 20.79 -11.67
C ASP A 159 -13.26 19.73 -11.05
N GLN A 160 -14.15 20.17 -10.17
CA GLN A 160 -15.11 19.32 -9.47
C GLN A 160 -16.00 18.49 -10.41
N GLU A 161 -16.23 18.95 -11.65
CA GLU A 161 -17.00 18.20 -12.63
C GLU A 161 -16.35 16.85 -12.96
N TRP A 162 -15.02 16.74 -12.86
CA TRP A 162 -14.29 15.48 -13.12
C TRP A 162 -14.67 14.38 -12.12
N LEU A 163 -15.11 14.76 -10.92
CA LEU A 163 -15.55 13.85 -9.86
C LEU A 163 -16.94 13.24 -10.13
N LYS A 164 -17.60 13.63 -11.23
CA LYS A 164 -18.84 13.00 -11.71
C LYS A 164 -18.59 11.73 -12.54
N GLY A 165 -17.34 11.49 -12.94
CA GLY A 165 -16.90 10.27 -13.63
C GLY A 165 -16.25 10.50 -15.00
N PRO A 166 -15.84 9.42 -15.71
CA PRO A 166 -15.07 9.46 -16.95
C PRO A 166 -15.69 10.23 -18.10
N ALA A 167 -17.00 10.51 -18.06
CA ALA A 167 -17.65 11.33 -19.07
C ALA A 167 -17.19 12.80 -19.01
N TYR A 168 -16.78 13.28 -17.83
CA TYR A 168 -16.49 14.68 -17.53
C TYR A 168 -15.01 15.03 -17.56
N ILE A 169 -14.12 14.06 -17.78
CA ILE A 169 -12.67 14.28 -17.84
C ILE A 169 -12.15 14.51 -19.27
N PRO A 170 -11.00 15.18 -19.43
CA PRO A 170 -10.32 15.32 -20.70
C PRO A 170 -10.07 13.97 -21.39
N THR A 171 -10.17 13.93 -22.72
CA THR A 171 -9.89 12.73 -23.52
C THR A 171 -8.52 12.13 -23.21
N LYS A 172 -7.53 13.00 -22.96
CA LYS A 172 -6.17 12.62 -22.54
C LYS A 172 -6.17 11.65 -21.34
N LEU A 173 -6.89 11.97 -20.27
CA LEU A 173 -7.02 11.09 -19.09
C LEU A 173 -7.95 9.91 -19.34
N ARG A 174 -9.03 10.10 -20.11
CA ARG A 174 -9.98 9.03 -20.43
C ARG A 174 -9.31 7.85 -21.16
N LYS A 175 -8.38 8.15 -22.08
CA LYS A 175 -7.63 7.14 -22.84
C LYS A 175 -6.62 6.38 -21.98
N LEU A 176 -6.16 6.98 -20.87
CA LEU A 176 -5.26 6.33 -19.91
C LEU A 176 -5.93 5.16 -19.17
N GLN A 177 -7.27 5.13 -19.10
CA GLN A 177 -8.02 4.03 -18.44
C GLN A 177 -7.69 2.64 -18.98
N GLU A 178 -7.37 2.53 -20.27
CA GLU A 178 -7.00 1.25 -20.88
C GLU A 178 -5.68 0.72 -20.31
N VAL A 179 -4.69 1.60 -20.13
CA VAL A 179 -3.43 1.24 -19.47
C VAL A 179 -3.65 0.98 -17.98
N ASN A 180 -4.48 1.80 -17.32
CA ASN A 180 -4.82 1.66 -15.91
C ASN A 180 -5.34 0.25 -15.57
N LYS A 181 -6.35 -0.24 -16.30
CA LYS A 181 -6.92 -1.58 -16.06
C LYS A 181 -5.92 -2.71 -16.34
N ILE A 182 -5.08 -2.54 -17.37
CA ILE A 182 -4.05 -3.53 -17.72
C ILE A 182 -3.02 -3.63 -16.60
N LEU A 183 -2.47 -2.51 -16.13
CA LEU A 183 -1.47 -2.51 -15.06
C LEU A 183 -2.04 -3.09 -13.76
N ALA A 184 -3.25 -2.70 -13.36
CA ALA A 184 -3.88 -3.14 -12.12
C ALA A 184 -4.12 -4.65 -12.02
N HIS A 185 -4.32 -5.33 -13.16
CA HIS A 185 -4.86 -6.70 -13.14
C HIS A 185 -4.08 -7.69 -13.99
N ARG A 186 -3.50 -7.25 -15.12
CA ARG A 186 -2.80 -8.10 -16.09
C ARG A 186 -1.62 -7.35 -16.72
N PRO A 187 -0.63 -6.93 -15.91
CA PRO A 187 0.44 -6.03 -16.38
C PRO A 187 1.25 -6.61 -17.54
N TRP A 188 1.31 -7.94 -17.66
CA TRP A 188 1.93 -8.65 -18.79
C TRP A 188 1.33 -8.38 -20.17
N LEU A 189 0.10 -7.87 -20.26
CA LEU A 189 -0.51 -7.47 -21.53
C LEU A 189 0.00 -6.11 -22.02
N PHE A 190 0.62 -5.33 -21.14
CA PHE A 190 1.17 -4.03 -21.50
C PHE A 190 2.31 -4.18 -22.51
N ASN A 191 2.28 -3.36 -23.55
CA ASN A 191 3.24 -3.41 -24.65
C ASN A 191 3.30 -2.06 -25.38
N LYS A 192 4.21 -1.92 -26.35
CA LYS A 192 4.45 -0.67 -27.08
C LYS A 192 3.22 -0.09 -27.81
N THR A 193 2.25 -0.90 -28.24
CA THR A 193 1.08 -0.37 -28.98
C THR A 193 0.18 0.47 -28.08
N HIS A 194 0.16 0.17 -26.77
CA HIS A 194 -0.55 0.99 -25.79
C HIS A 194 0.07 2.39 -25.68
N ILE A 195 1.40 2.48 -25.75
CA ILE A 195 2.14 3.74 -25.73
C ILE A 195 1.87 4.51 -27.02
N GLU A 196 1.99 3.88 -28.18
CA GLU A 196 1.66 4.47 -29.48
C GLU A 196 0.23 5.04 -29.52
N GLY A 197 -0.72 4.33 -28.90
CA GLY A 197 -2.10 4.78 -28.74
C GLY A 197 -2.20 6.09 -27.95
N LEU A 198 -1.55 6.16 -26.79
CA LEU A 198 -1.57 7.35 -25.94
C LEU A 198 -0.79 8.54 -26.53
N ARG A 199 0.25 8.28 -27.32
CA ARG A 199 1.01 9.31 -28.05
C ARG A 199 0.12 10.11 -29.02
N LYS A 200 -0.92 9.49 -29.58
CA LYS A 200 -1.91 10.16 -30.44
C LYS A 200 -2.79 11.16 -29.69
N GLU A 201 -2.84 11.06 -28.36
CA GLU A 201 -3.66 11.87 -27.46
C GLU A 201 -2.80 12.92 -26.70
N ALA A 202 -1.70 13.35 -27.32
CA ALA A 202 -0.78 14.38 -26.81
C ALA A 202 -0.11 14.05 -25.46
N TRP A 203 0.08 12.77 -25.13
CA TRP A 203 0.94 12.35 -24.03
C TRP A 203 2.42 12.38 -24.42
N SER A 204 3.27 13.03 -23.62
CA SER A 204 4.73 12.85 -23.70
C SER A 204 5.14 11.50 -23.07
N VAL A 205 6.29 10.94 -23.48
CA VAL A 205 6.78 9.69 -22.87
C VAL A 205 7.07 9.88 -21.38
N SER A 206 7.60 11.05 -21.00
CA SER A 206 7.83 11.42 -19.59
C SER A 206 6.53 11.53 -18.78
N GLU A 207 5.49 12.16 -19.33
CA GLU A 207 4.17 12.20 -18.71
C GLU A 207 3.60 10.79 -18.52
N LEU A 208 3.77 9.90 -19.50
CA LEU A 208 3.32 8.52 -19.42
C LEU A 208 4.05 7.74 -18.33
N VAL A 209 5.38 7.87 -18.24
CA VAL A 209 6.15 7.20 -17.19
C VAL A 209 5.72 7.68 -15.81
N GLN A 210 5.54 8.99 -15.62
CA GLN A 210 5.03 9.50 -14.35
C GLN A 210 3.62 8.95 -14.05
N ALA A 211 2.71 8.94 -15.02
CA ALA A 211 1.37 8.39 -14.86
C ALA A 211 1.39 6.88 -14.53
N ILE A 212 2.25 6.10 -15.19
CA ILE A 212 2.44 4.67 -14.94
C ILE A 212 2.92 4.43 -13.50
N VAL A 213 3.91 5.20 -13.04
CA VAL A 213 4.42 5.08 -11.67
C VAL A 213 3.35 5.43 -10.66
N ILE A 214 2.56 6.50 -10.87
CA ILE A 214 1.44 6.86 -10.00
C ILE A 214 0.39 5.74 -9.99
N MET A 215 -0.02 5.22 -11.14
CA MET A 215 -1.01 4.14 -11.21
C MET A 215 -0.55 2.90 -10.45
N ALA A 216 0.65 2.40 -10.77
CA ALA A 216 1.22 1.21 -10.11
C ALA A 216 1.38 1.44 -8.60
N HIS A 217 1.81 2.62 -8.18
CA HIS A 217 1.92 2.99 -6.76
C HIS A 217 0.57 2.86 -6.05
N PHE A 218 -0.52 3.40 -6.62
CA PHE A 218 -1.85 3.37 -6.01
C PHE A 218 -2.58 2.02 -6.14
N HIS A 219 -2.27 1.21 -7.15
CA HIS A 219 -2.70 -0.19 -7.19
C HIS A 219 -2.11 -0.97 -6.02
N ALA A 220 -0.80 -0.84 -5.84
CA ALA A 220 -0.09 -1.53 -4.78
C ALA A 220 -0.47 -0.97 -3.40
N LEU A 221 -0.66 0.34 -3.25
CA LEU A 221 -1.14 0.95 -2.01
C LEU A 221 -2.55 0.50 -1.65
N SER A 222 -3.41 0.25 -2.64
CA SER A 222 -4.72 -0.38 -2.40
C SER A 222 -4.55 -1.76 -1.77
N SER A 223 -3.60 -2.58 -2.24
CA SER A 223 -3.27 -3.86 -1.58
C SER A 223 -2.88 -3.68 -0.13
N PHE A 224 -2.05 -2.68 0.20
CA PHE A 224 -1.67 -2.41 1.60
C PHE A 224 -2.89 -1.99 2.45
N VAL A 225 -3.74 -1.09 1.95
CA VAL A 225 -4.95 -0.63 2.65
C VAL A 225 -5.86 -1.79 3.04
N PHE A 226 -6.17 -2.67 2.07
CA PHE A 226 -7.01 -3.83 2.34
C PHE A 226 -6.29 -4.87 3.19
N GLY A 227 -5.03 -5.20 2.88
CA GLY A 227 -4.19 -6.17 3.60
C GLY A 227 -4.07 -5.86 5.08
N CYS A 228 -4.04 -4.58 5.43
CA CYS A 228 -3.97 -4.11 6.80
C CYS A 228 -5.33 -3.79 7.44
N GLY A 229 -6.44 -3.92 6.71
CA GLY A 229 -7.78 -3.63 7.21
C GLY A 229 -8.03 -2.16 7.54
N ILE A 230 -7.38 -1.24 6.84
CA ILE A 230 -7.51 0.20 7.07
C ILE A 230 -8.94 0.65 6.75
N LYS A 231 -9.56 1.39 7.68
CA LYS A 231 -10.90 1.95 7.54
C LYS A 231 -10.87 3.39 7.05
N ASN A 232 -11.97 3.84 6.45
CA ASN A 232 -12.20 5.23 6.08
C ASN A 232 -11.94 6.17 7.28
N GLU A 233 -11.36 7.32 6.97
CA GLU A 233 -11.03 8.35 7.95
C GLU A 233 -12.31 8.94 8.59
N PRO A 234 -12.24 9.44 9.84
CA PRO A 234 -13.42 9.81 10.63
C PRO A 234 -14.32 10.88 9.98
N ASP A 235 -13.71 11.74 9.17
CA ASP A 235 -14.32 12.85 8.41
C ASP A 235 -15.04 12.40 7.12
N HIS A 236 -14.94 11.12 6.74
CA HIS A 236 -15.49 10.58 5.51
C HIS A 236 -16.80 9.80 5.71
N HIS A 237 -17.60 9.68 4.65
CA HIS A 237 -18.82 8.86 4.66
C HIS A 237 -18.48 7.37 4.91
N GLY A 238 -18.85 6.87 6.10
CA GLY A 238 -18.49 5.53 6.58
C GLY A 238 -17.24 5.50 7.50
N GLY A 239 -16.62 6.65 7.76
CA GLY A 239 -15.78 6.86 8.93
C GLY A 239 -16.63 7.13 10.17
N PHE A 240 -16.03 7.01 11.36
CA PHE A 240 -16.72 7.27 12.62
C PHE A 240 -17.09 8.76 12.73
N THR A 241 -18.28 9.11 12.24
CA THR A 241 -18.94 10.36 12.59
C THR A 241 -19.82 10.09 13.80
N TYR A 242 -19.60 10.82 14.89
CA TYR A 242 -20.51 10.89 16.03
C TYR A 242 -21.89 11.34 15.49
N ARG A 243 -22.78 10.40 15.19
CA ARG A 243 -24.21 10.69 15.06
C ARG A 243 -24.80 10.61 16.47
N PRO A 244 -25.19 11.74 17.10
CA PRO A 244 -26.02 11.65 18.28
C PRO A 244 -27.31 10.93 17.88
N HIS A 245 -27.64 9.85 18.58
CA HIS A 245 -28.86 9.08 18.34
C HIS A 245 -30.07 10.03 18.41
N SER A 246 -30.68 10.33 17.26
CA SER A 246 -32.01 10.90 17.23
C SER A 246 -32.99 9.74 17.46
N PRO A 247 -33.88 9.82 18.46
CA PRO A 247 -34.67 8.68 18.88
C PRO A 247 -35.92 8.54 18.01
N THR A 248 -35.78 8.28 16.70
CA THR A 248 -36.85 7.76 15.83
C THR A 248 -36.34 7.56 14.40
N GLU A 249 -35.56 6.52 14.11
CA GLU A 249 -35.55 5.91 12.78
C GLU A 249 -35.31 4.40 12.90
N ASN A 250 -36.35 3.62 12.60
CA ASN A 250 -36.28 2.19 12.39
C ASN A 250 -35.46 1.93 11.11
N SER A 251 -34.20 1.56 11.24
CA SER A 251 -33.41 1.02 10.14
C SER A 251 -32.94 -0.38 10.50
N ASN A 252 -33.51 -1.36 9.81
CA ASN A 252 -33.14 -2.77 9.82
C ASN A 252 -31.65 -2.94 9.50
N ASP A 253 -30.80 -3.06 10.52
CA ASP A 253 -29.51 -3.73 10.38
C ASP A 253 -29.71 -5.18 10.82
N SER A 254 -29.83 -6.07 9.83
CA SER A 254 -29.91 -7.51 10.06
C SER A 254 -28.56 -8.00 10.57
N ASP A 255 -28.47 -8.10 11.88
CA ASP A 255 -27.41 -8.76 12.63
C ASP A 255 -27.34 -10.23 12.18
N TYR A 256 -26.40 -10.55 11.28
CA TYR A 256 -26.13 -11.92 10.85
C TYR A 256 -25.41 -12.65 11.99
N THR A 257 -26.19 -13.15 12.94
CA THR A 257 -25.82 -14.26 13.80
C THR A 257 -25.75 -15.52 12.94
N SER A 258 -24.57 -15.83 12.41
CA SER A 258 -24.32 -17.09 11.72
C SER A 258 -23.80 -18.12 12.70
N ASP A 259 -24.64 -19.12 12.94
CA ASP A 259 -24.36 -20.36 13.68
C ASP A 259 -23.02 -21.00 13.27
N CYS A 260 -22.29 -21.46 14.28
CA CYS A 260 -21.04 -22.19 14.19
C CYS A 260 -21.29 -23.63 13.71
N SER A 261 -21.28 -23.83 12.39
CA SER A 261 -21.12 -25.17 11.81
C SER A 261 -19.63 -25.45 11.58
N SER A 262 -19.08 -26.33 12.41
CA SER A 262 -17.73 -26.86 12.32
C SER A 262 -17.55 -27.64 11.01
N ASP A 263 -16.88 -27.04 10.02
CA ASP A 263 -16.42 -27.75 8.84
C ASP A 263 -14.96 -28.15 9.04
N SER A 264 -14.80 -29.42 9.39
CA SER A 264 -13.56 -30.10 9.75
C SER A 264 -12.76 -30.42 8.48
N ASN A 265 -11.82 -29.54 8.12
CA ASN A 265 -10.69 -29.83 7.24
C ASN A 265 -9.50 -28.90 7.54
N SER A 266 -9.11 -28.80 8.82
CA SER A 266 -7.86 -28.15 9.22
C SER A 266 -6.69 -29.10 8.96
N GLU A 267 -5.93 -28.85 7.90
CA GLU A 267 -4.56 -29.37 7.80
C GLU A 267 -3.74 -28.94 9.02
N PRO A 268 -2.73 -29.72 9.45
CA PRO A 268 -1.90 -29.37 10.59
C PRO A 268 -1.22 -28.02 10.34
N GLU A 269 -1.52 -27.04 11.19
CA GLU A 269 -0.91 -25.72 11.21
C GLU A 269 0.61 -25.88 11.43
N VAL A 270 1.42 -25.26 10.56
CA VAL A 270 2.88 -25.34 10.67
C VAL A 270 3.31 -24.25 11.64
N GLY A 271 3.61 -24.63 12.88
CA GLY A 271 4.08 -23.66 13.89
C GLY A 271 5.38 -22.96 13.49
N ILE A 272 5.65 -21.80 14.08
CA ILE A 272 6.80 -20.95 13.78
C ILE A 272 8.14 -21.70 13.93
N GLU A 273 8.19 -22.65 14.86
CA GLU A 273 9.36 -23.51 15.11
C GLU A 273 9.72 -24.36 13.88
N ILE A 274 8.71 -24.96 13.24
CA ILE A 274 8.92 -25.79 12.04
C ILE A 274 9.36 -24.90 10.87
N LEU A 275 8.79 -23.70 10.74
CA LEU A 275 9.20 -22.74 9.72
C LEU A 275 10.67 -22.34 9.92
N MET A 276 11.08 -22.03 11.15
CA MET A 276 12.47 -21.72 11.48
C MET A 276 13.42 -22.90 11.20
N GLU A 277 13.01 -24.13 11.53
CA GLU A 277 13.78 -25.33 11.21
C GLU A 277 13.96 -25.50 9.69
N ARG A 278 12.91 -25.25 8.89
CA ARG A 278 12.99 -25.29 7.42
C ARG A 278 13.92 -24.21 6.87
N MET A 279 13.86 -22.98 7.40
CA MET A 279 14.79 -21.90 7.00
C MET A 279 16.25 -22.27 7.32
N LYS A 280 16.49 -22.86 8.50
CA LYS A 280 17.82 -23.33 8.91
C LYS A 280 18.33 -24.44 7.98
N LYS A 281 17.49 -25.44 7.67
CA LYS A 281 17.83 -26.52 6.74
C LYS A 281 18.21 -26.00 5.35
N LEU A 282 17.47 -25.03 4.81
CA LEU A 282 17.78 -24.40 3.52
C LEU A 282 19.11 -23.64 3.50
N LYS A 283 19.55 -23.13 4.66
CA LYS A 283 20.85 -22.44 4.80
C LYS A 283 22.00 -23.42 4.95
N GLU A 284 21.77 -24.54 5.62
CA GLU A 284 22.78 -25.59 5.88
C GLU A 284 22.89 -26.59 4.71
N SER A 285 21.86 -26.70 3.87
CA SER A 285 21.86 -27.57 2.70
C SER A 285 22.89 -27.10 1.68
N GLN A 286 24.00 -27.85 1.56
CA GLN A 286 24.90 -27.80 0.40
C GLN A 286 24.33 -28.63 -0.76
N GLU A 287 23.02 -28.55 -1.00
CA GLU A 287 22.41 -29.24 -2.13
C GLU A 287 23.00 -28.68 -3.43
N GLU A 288 23.29 -29.58 -4.37
CA GLU A 288 23.74 -29.22 -5.71
C GLU A 288 22.71 -28.27 -6.33
N GLU A 289 23.16 -27.10 -6.80
CA GLU A 289 22.24 -26.10 -7.30
C GLU A 289 21.36 -26.70 -8.41
N PRO A 290 20.01 -26.60 -8.30
CA PRO A 290 19.13 -27.22 -9.27
C PRO A 290 19.42 -26.63 -10.66
N THR A 291 19.42 -27.49 -11.66
CA THR A 291 19.65 -27.08 -13.05
C THR A 291 18.59 -26.06 -13.51
N GLU A 292 18.89 -25.27 -14.53
CA GLU A 292 17.93 -24.28 -15.07
C GLU A 292 16.59 -24.92 -15.46
N GLU A 293 16.63 -26.13 -16.04
CA GLU A 293 15.43 -26.87 -16.40
C GLU A 293 14.61 -27.30 -15.17
N GLU A 294 15.27 -27.70 -14.08
CA GLU A 294 14.59 -28.04 -12.83
C GLU A 294 13.98 -26.82 -12.16
N ARG A 295 14.68 -25.67 -12.16
CA ARG A 295 14.14 -24.40 -11.66
C ARG A 295 12.89 -24.00 -12.42
N ARG A 296 12.91 -24.12 -13.75
CA ARG A 296 11.73 -23.89 -14.60
C ARG A 296 10.57 -24.80 -14.24
N LYS A 297 10.81 -26.11 -14.08
CA LYS A 297 9.76 -27.06 -13.67
C LYS A 297 9.20 -26.73 -12.28
N ARG A 298 10.05 -26.28 -11.34
CA ARG A 298 9.63 -25.86 -10.00
C ARG A 298 8.81 -24.56 -10.05
N PHE A 299 9.18 -23.62 -10.92
CA PHE A 299 8.40 -22.41 -11.19
C PHE A 299 7.00 -22.75 -11.72
N GLU A 300 6.91 -23.53 -12.80
CA GLU A 300 5.64 -23.99 -13.38
C GLU A 300 4.78 -24.75 -12.34
N LYS A 301 5.41 -25.51 -11.45
CA LYS A 301 4.73 -26.18 -10.34
C LYS A 301 4.15 -25.19 -9.33
N VAL A 302 4.89 -24.17 -8.89
CA VAL A 302 4.37 -23.14 -7.98
C VAL A 302 3.22 -22.37 -8.63
N GLU A 303 3.35 -22.11 -9.92
CA GLU A 303 2.33 -21.45 -10.73
C GLU A 303 1.02 -22.27 -10.75
N THR A 304 1.10 -23.54 -11.15
CA THR A 304 -0.04 -24.51 -11.22
C THR A 304 -0.65 -24.79 -9.86
N GLN A 305 0.14 -24.75 -8.79
CA GLN A 305 -0.32 -24.91 -7.41
C GLN A 305 -0.73 -23.59 -6.75
N SER A 306 -0.76 -22.47 -7.47
CA SER A 306 -1.18 -21.19 -6.90
C SER A 306 -2.58 -21.32 -6.30
N ALA A 307 -2.79 -20.74 -5.12
CA ALA A 307 -3.98 -20.97 -4.32
C ALA A 307 -5.26 -20.71 -5.13
N GLU A 308 -6.15 -21.70 -5.22
CA GLU A 308 -7.49 -21.51 -5.76
C GLU A 308 -8.30 -20.71 -4.74
N LEU A 309 -8.62 -19.46 -5.09
CA LEU A 309 -9.48 -18.63 -4.28
C LEU A 309 -10.93 -19.09 -4.47
N THR A 310 -11.68 -19.20 -3.38
CA THR A 310 -13.11 -19.49 -3.44
C THR A 310 -13.81 -18.42 -4.28
N LYS A 311 -14.79 -18.84 -5.10
CA LYS A 311 -15.61 -17.90 -5.87
C LYS A 311 -16.25 -16.91 -4.89
N PRO A 312 -16.31 -15.61 -5.22
CA PRO A 312 -16.89 -14.63 -4.32
C PRO A 312 -18.33 -15.05 -3.98
N GLY A 313 -18.61 -15.25 -2.69
CA GLY A 313 -19.98 -15.10 -2.19
C GLY A 313 -20.47 -13.69 -2.55
N LYS A 314 -21.81 -13.51 -2.72
CA LYS A 314 -22.48 -12.24 -3.13
C LYS A 314 -21.53 -11.04 -3.20
N LYS A 315 -21.23 -10.54 -4.41
CA LYS A 315 -20.40 -9.33 -4.63
C LYS A 315 -20.82 -8.30 -3.57
N PRO A 316 -19.91 -7.80 -2.70
CA PRO A 316 -20.26 -6.72 -1.79
C PRO A 316 -20.89 -5.62 -2.64
N SER A 317 -22.04 -5.10 -2.20
CA SER A 317 -22.78 -4.07 -2.93
C SER A 317 -21.86 -2.87 -3.10
N VAL A 318 -21.17 -2.78 -4.24
CA VAL A 318 -20.20 -1.73 -4.51
C VAL A 318 -20.98 -0.43 -4.47
N LYS A 319 -20.54 0.53 -3.64
CA LYS A 319 -21.18 1.84 -3.59
C LYS A 319 -21.06 2.45 -4.98
N ALA A 320 -22.20 2.86 -5.57
CA ALA A 320 -22.25 3.49 -6.90
C ALA A 320 -21.29 4.68 -7.03
N GLU A 321 -20.98 5.32 -5.90
CA GLU A 321 -20.04 6.44 -5.76
C GLU A 321 -18.58 6.08 -6.09
N ILE A 322 -18.17 4.82 -5.97
CA ILE A 322 -16.81 4.36 -6.25
C ILE A 322 -16.69 3.85 -7.69
N VAL A 323 -17.71 3.13 -8.14
CA VAL A 323 -17.77 2.53 -9.47
C VAL A 323 -17.67 3.58 -10.59
N LYS A 324 -18.19 4.78 -10.33
CA LYS A 324 -18.27 5.85 -11.33
C LYS A 324 -16.92 6.20 -11.96
N TYR A 325 -15.78 5.94 -11.32
CA TYR A 325 -14.43 6.26 -11.84
C TYR A 325 -13.81 5.18 -12.73
N CYS A 326 -14.39 3.98 -12.75
CA CYS A 326 -13.83 2.81 -13.40
C CYS A 326 -14.52 2.53 -14.75
N GLN A 327 -13.77 2.06 -15.74
CA GLN A 327 -14.32 1.47 -16.97
C GLN A 327 -14.00 -0.02 -17.00
N ASP A 328 -14.89 -0.87 -17.52
CA ASP A 328 -14.63 -2.31 -17.64
C ASP A 328 -14.30 -2.95 -16.27
N GLU A 329 -15.29 -2.93 -15.38
CA GLU A 329 -15.20 -3.46 -14.01
C GLU A 329 -14.96 -4.97 -13.95
N ASP A 330 -15.37 -5.69 -14.99
CA ASP A 330 -15.21 -7.13 -15.07
C ASP A 330 -13.78 -7.53 -15.51
N PHE A 331 -12.95 -6.58 -15.96
CA PHE A 331 -11.53 -6.80 -16.21
C PHE A 331 -10.77 -7.00 -14.90
N ASN A 332 -10.54 -8.27 -14.56
CA ASN A 332 -9.89 -8.69 -13.33
C ASN A 332 -8.64 -9.53 -13.61
N TYR A 333 -7.86 -9.81 -12.56
CA TYR A 333 -6.72 -10.72 -12.63
C TYR A 333 -7.16 -12.08 -13.18
N ILE A 334 -6.27 -12.72 -13.94
CA ILE A 334 -6.43 -14.11 -14.38
C ILE A 334 -5.14 -14.83 -14.04
N ASP A 335 -5.29 -15.99 -13.38
CA ASP A 335 -4.14 -16.85 -13.05
C ASP A 335 -3.31 -17.11 -14.30
N PHE A 336 -1.99 -16.96 -14.18
CA PHE A 336 -1.07 -17.23 -15.29
C PHE A 336 -1.28 -18.63 -15.88
N THR A 337 -1.57 -19.63 -15.04
CA THR A 337 -1.79 -21.02 -15.45
C THR A 337 -2.99 -21.22 -16.37
N LYS A 338 -3.98 -20.33 -16.28
CA LYS A 338 -5.17 -20.33 -17.13
C LYS A 338 -4.91 -19.66 -18.48
N ARG A 339 -3.71 -19.10 -18.71
CA ARG A 339 -3.25 -18.62 -20.03
C ARG A 339 -2.98 -19.74 -21.01
N GLY A 340 -2.81 -21.00 -20.59
CA GLY A 340 -2.57 -22.13 -21.51
C GLY A 340 -3.66 -22.36 -22.58
N CYS A 341 -4.77 -21.61 -22.53
CA CYS A 341 -5.80 -21.58 -23.58
C CYS A 341 -5.60 -20.46 -24.63
N THR A 342 -4.62 -19.55 -24.47
CA THR A 342 -4.38 -18.38 -25.33
C THR A 342 -2.89 -18.00 -25.31
N ASP A 343 -2.24 -17.89 -26.47
CA ASP A 343 -0.82 -17.47 -26.67
C ASP A 343 -0.50 -16.02 -26.21
N GLU A 344 -1.27 -15.44 -25.30
CA GLU A 344 -1.36 -13.99 -25.08
C GLU A 344 -0.22 -13.37 -24.26
N ALA A 345 0.61 -14.13 -23.53
CA ALA A 345 1.88 -13.62 -23.00
C ALA A 345 2.77 -14.74 -22.39
N PRO A 346 4.02 -14.92 -22.86
CA PRO A 346 4.97 -15.90 -22.33
C PRO A 346 5.47 -15.54 -20.93
N THR A 347 6.12 -16.50 -20.26
CA THR A 347 6.83 -16.27 -18.99
C THR A 347 7.86 -15.17 -19.18
N PHE A 348 7.84 -14.19 -18.29
CA PHE A 348 8.81 -13.10 -18.27
C PHE A 348 10.03 -13.55 -17.50
N ARG A 349 11.21 -13.56 -18.13
CA ARG A 349 12.47 -13.89 -17.44
C ARG A 349 13.15 -12.63 -16.92
N ALA A 350 13.55 -12.64 -15.66
CA ALA A 350 14.24 -11.51 -15.04
C ALA A 350 15.56 -11.17 -15.75
N ASN A 351 16.26 -12.18 -16.30
CA ASN A 351 17.48 -11.97 -17.10
C ASN A 351 17.24 -11.22 -18.43
N GLU A 352 16.02 -11.24 -18.97
CA GLU A 352 15.69 -10.48 -20.19
C GLU A 352 15.46 -8.99 -19.89
N TYR A 353 14.89 -8.70 -18.73
CA TYR A 353 14.60 -7.34 -18.28
C TYR A 353 14.47 -7.30 -16.75
N SER A 354 15.49 -6.80 -16.08
CA SER A 354 15.54 -6.59 -14.63
C SER A 354 15.37 -5.11 -14.26
N TRP A 355 15.06 -4.84 -12.99
CA TRP A 355 15.05 -3.47 -12.47
C TRP A 355 16.45 -2.86 -12.53
N ASP A 356 17.45 -3.60 -12.06
CA ASP A 356 18.83 -3.12 -11.90
C ASP A 356 19.49 -2.80 -13.25
N ASP A 357 19.30 -3.65 -14.26
CA ASP A 357 19.97 -3.47 -15.56
C ASP A 357 19.20 -2.50 -16.47
N HIS A 358 17.87 -2.41 -16.35
CA HIS A 358 17.02 -1.71 -17.32
C HIS A 358 16.01 -0.76 -16.67
N GLY A 359 15.18 -1.26 -15.76
CA GLY A 359 14.04 -0.52 -15.20
C GLY A 359 14.44 0.81 -14.56
N PHE A 360 15.46 0.77 -13.70
CA PHE A 360 16.01 1.92 -13.00
C PHE A 360 16.41 3.04 -13.97
N SER A 361 17.25 2.70 -14.97
CA SER A 361 17.81 3.68 -15.89
C SER A 361 16.74 4.33 -16.79
N ILE A 362 15.75 3.55 -17.23
CA ILE A 362 14.63 4.05 -18.05
C ILE A 362 13.73 4.96 -17.24
N ALA A 363 13.38 4.57 -16.02
CA ALA A 363 12.58 5.38 -15.12
C ALA A 363 13.26 6.73 -14.87
N ASN A 364 14.54 6.71 -14.48
CA ASN A 364 15.28 7.92 -14.13
C ASN A 364 15.55 8.84 -15.33
N ARG A 365 15.70 8.26 -16.54
CA ARG A 365 15.86 9.04 -17.78
C ARG A 365 14.59 9.80 -18.16
N LEU A 366 13.42 9.23 -17.89
CA LEU A 366 12.13 9.77 -18.36
C LEU A 366 11.41 10.60 -17.30
N TYR A 367 11.68 10.32 -16.02
CA TYR A 367 11.19 11.06 -14.87
C TYR A 367 12.34 11.11 -13.85
N SER A 368 13.07 12.23 -13.82
CA SER A 368 14.30 12.38 -13.01
C SER A 368 14.06 12.00 -11.54
N GLU A 369 15.08 11.52 -10.85
CA GLU A 369 15.06 11.09 -9.43
C GLU A 369 14.11 9.96 -9.05
N ILE A 370 13.10 9.62 -9.86
CA ILE A 370 12.15 8.56 -9.50
C ILE A 370 12.82 7.19 -9.41
N GLY A 371 13.86 6.96 -10.24
CA GLY A 371 14.64 5.73 -10.21
C GLY A 371 15.30 5.54 -8.85
N ASN A 372 15.96 6.59 -8.35
CA ASN A 372 16.61 6.59 -7.03
C ASN A 372 15.62 6.32 -5.89
N LEU A 373 14.49 7.04 -5.90
CA LEU A 373 13.47 6.89 -4.84
C LEU A 373 12.82 5.50 -4.82
N LEU A 374 12.51 4.96 -5.99
CA LEU A 374 11.95 3.61 -6.10
C LEU A 374 12.98 2.55 -5.72
N ASP A 375 14.23 2.71 -6.12
CA ASP A 375 15.33 1.78 -5.80
C ASP A 375 15.58 1.70 -4.29
N GLU A 376 15.73 2.86 -3.64
CA GLU A 376 15.86 2.96 -2.18
C GLU A 376 14.68 2.29 -1.47
N LYS A 377 13.45 2.52 -1.95
CA LYS A 377 12.23 1.96 -1.35
C LYS A 377 12.11 0.45 -1.55
N PHE A 378 12.42 -0.05 -2.75
CA PHE A 378 12.45 -1.50 -3.03
C PHE A 378 13.51 -2.19 -2.20
N SER A 379 14.73 -1.65 -2.16
CA SER A 379 15.84 -2.18 -1.37
C SER A 379 15.51 -2.17 0.13
N MET A 380 14.92 -1.08 0.63
CA MET A 380 14.51 -0.98 2.04
C MET A 380 13.50 -2.06 2.40
N ALA A 381 12.41 -2.22 1.65
CA ALA A 381 11.41 -3.25 1.95
C ALA A 381 11.95 -4.67 1.77
N TYR A 382 12.77 -4.91 0.74
CA TYR A 382 13.36 -6.22 0.48
C TYR A 382 14.35 -6.64 1.56
N ASN A 383 15.10 -5.70 2.14
CA ASN A 383 16.15 -5.99 3.11
C ASN A 383 15.73 -5.80 4.58
N LEU A 384 14.61 -5.13 4.84
CA LEU A 384 14.12 -4.87 6.19
C LEU A 384 14.05 -6.16 7.00
N THR A 385 14.69 -6.15 8.17
CA THR A 385 14.65 -7.25 9.12
C THR A 385 14.99 -6.73 10.51
N TYR A 386 14.30 -7.28 11.51
CA TYR A 386 14.63 -7.07 12.92
C TYR A 386 15.32 -8.29 13.53
N TYR A 387 15.64 -9.29 12.69
CA TYR A 387 16.13 -10.59 13.10
C TYR A 387 15.21 -11.28 14.14
N THR A 388 13.90 -11.09 13.98
CA THR A 388 12.89 -11.69 14.83
C THR A 388 11.88 -12.51 14.02
N MET A 389 11.28 -13.50 14.66
CA MET A 389 10.10 -14.19 14.17
C MET A 389 9.19 -14.50 15.37
N GLY A 390 8.07 -13.79 15.49
CA GLY A 390 7.19 -13.87 16.66
C GLY A 390 7.90 -13.41 17.93
N GLU A 391 8.00 -14.29 18.92
CA GLU A 391 8.74 -14.02 20.16
C GLU A 391 10.23 -14.43 20.12
N VAL A 392 10.69 -15.04 19.03
CA VAL A 392 12.07 -15.51 18.89
C VAL A 392 12.94 -14.42 18.26
N ILE A 393 14.13 -14.22 18.84
CA ILE A 393 15.15 -13.26 18.40
C ILE A 393 16.34 -13.98 17.74
N ASP A 394 17.23 -13.23 17.08
CA ASP A 394 18.40 -13.72 16.34
C ASP A 394 18.06 -14.72 15.22
N VAL A 395 16.94 -14.49 14.53
CA VAL A 395 16.48 -15.30 13.41
C VAL A 395 16.76 -14.62 12.07
N ASP A 396 17.51 -15.30 11.20
CA ASP A 396 17.69 -14.87 9.80
C ASP A 396 16.44 -15.22 8.98
N THR A 397 15.61 -14.21 8.73
CA THR A 397 14.34 -14.35 8.00
C THR A 397 14.48 -14.16 6.48
N SER A 398 15.70 -14.01 5.95
CA SER A 398 15.94 -13.70 4.53
C SER A 398 15.30 -14.72 3.58
N ALA A 399 15.38 -16.02 3.89
CA ALA A 399 14.75 -17.06 3.07
C ALA A 399 13.23 -16.91 2.98
N PHE A 400 12.57 -16.62 4.11
CA PHE A 400 11.11 -16.41 4.17
C PHE A 400 10.68 -15.14 3.42
N ARG A 401 11.39 -14.02 3.63
CA ARG A 401 11.12 -12.75 2.94
C ARG A 401 11.29 -12.88 1.42
N ARG A 402 12.36 -13.54 0.96
CA ARG A 402 12.58 -13.85 -0.46
C ARG A 402 11.48 -14.74 -1.04
N ALA A 403 11.04 -15.76 -0.30
CA ALA A 403 9.95 -16.62 -0.75
C ALA A 403 8.65 -15.84 -0.97
N ILE A 404 8.33 -14.87 -0.11
CA ILE A 404 7.17 -13.98 -0.29
C ILE A 404 7.33 -13.14 -1.56
N TRP A 405 8.46 -12.45 -1.70
CA TRP A 405 8.74 -11.58 -2.85
C TRP A 405 8.62 -12.32 -4.19
N TYR A 406 9.32 -13.45 -4.29
CA TYR A 406 9.36 -14.24 -5.52
C TYR A 406 8.06 -15.01 -5.78
N TYR A 407 7.27 -15.34 -4.75
CA TYR A 407 5.93 -15.87 -4.95
C TYR A 407 5.01 -14.82 -5.62
N ILE A 408 5.09 -13.56 -5.22
CA ILE A 408 4.31 -12.48 -5.84
C ILE A 408 4.72 -12.27 -7.28
N HIS A 409 6.02 -12.21 -7.56
CA HIS A 409 6.53 -12.12 -8.94
C HIS A 409 6.06 -13.33 -9.78
N CYS A 410 6.04 -14.53 -9.20
CA CYS A 410 5.48 -15.73 -9.84
C CYS A 410 3.99 -15.58 -10.18
N LEU A 411 3.17 -14.98 -9.31
CA LEU A 411 1.75 -14.67 -9.62
C LEU A 411 1.60 -13.76 -10.84
N TYR A 412 2.57 -12.87 -11.08
CA TYR A 412 2.63 -12.01 -12.26
C TYR A 412 3.38 -12.64 -13.45
N GLY A 413 3.89 -13.86 -13.31
CA GLY A 413 4.61 -14.57 -14.37
C GLY A 413 6.06 -14.18 -14.57
N ILE A 414 6.67 -13.55 -13.56
CA ILE A 414 8.07 -13.13 -13.56
C ILE A 414 8.89 -14.25 -12.90
N MET A 415 9.77 -14.86 -13.70
CA MET A 415 10.68 -15.92 -13.28
C MET A 415 12.09 -15.35 -13.09
N HIS A 416 12.64 -15.56 -11.90
CA HIS A 416 14.03 -15.23 -11.56
C HIS A 416 14.90 -16.47 -11.73
N ASP A 417 15.89 -16.39 -12.61
CA ASP A 417 16.70 -17.54 -13.03
C ASP A 417 17.66 -18.03 -11.91
N ASP A 418 17.96 -17.18 -10.93
CA ASP A 418 18.82 -17.43 -9.77
C ASP A 418 18.06 -17.92 -8.52
N TYR A 419 16.74 -18.07 -8.59
CA TYR A 419 15.92 -18.47 -7.44
C TYR A 419 15.37 -19.89 -7.54
N ASP A 420 15.48 -20.66 -6.45
CA ASP A 420 14.83 -21.96 -6.33
C ASP A 420 13.39 -21.83 -5.82
N TYR A 421 12.43 -21.88 -6.75
CA TYR A 421 10.99 -21.86 -6.46
C TYR A 421 10.50 -23.04 -5.61
N GLY A 422 11.31 -24.09 -5.42
CA GLY A 422 11.05 -25.12 -4.42
C GLY A 422 10.90 -24.55 -3.00
N GLN A 423 11.64 -23.49 -2.68
CA GLN A 423 11.62 -22.83 -1.37
C GLN A 423 10.24 -22.20 -1.06
N VAL A 424 9.51 -21.74 -2.06
CA VAL A 424 8.14 -21.19 -1.89
C VAL A 424 7.21 -22.23 -1.27
N ASN A 425 7.30 -23.48 -1.72
CA ASN A 425 6.48 -24.57 -1.19
C ASN A 425 6.94 -25.06 0.19
N GLN A 426 8.22 -24.87 0.52
CA GLN A 426 8.76 -25.24 1.83
C GLN A 426 8.43 -24.20 2.90
N LEU A 427 8.44 -22.91 2.55
CA LEU A 427 8.37 -21.80 3.50
C LEU A 427 6.98 -21.14 3.58
N LEU A 428 6.19 -21.14 2.49
CA LEU A 428 4.88 -20.50 2.49
C LEU A 428 3.76 -21.53 2.55
N GLU A 429 3.03 -21.50 3.65
CA GLU A 429 1.82 -22.30 3.85
C GLU A 429 0.71 -21.93 2.87
N ARG A 430 -0.24 -22.85 2.69
CA ARG A 430 -1.39 -22.67 1.79
C ARG A 430 -2.23 -21.44 2.13
N ASN A 431 -2.53 -21.23 3.42
CA ASN A 431 -3.32 -20.07 3.87
C ASN A 431 -2.58 -18.76 3.60
N LEU A 432 -1.27 -18.72 3.86
CA LEU A 432 -0.45 -17.55 3.57
C LEU A 432 -0.37 -17.28 2.06
N LYS A 433 -0.22 -18.30 1.22
CA LYS A 433 -0.28 -18.15 -0.24
C LYS A 433 -1.62 -17.62 -0.71
N ALA A 434 -2.73 -18.15 -0.18
CA ALA A 434 -4.07 -17.68 -0.49
C ALA A 434 -4.28 -16.21 -0.08
N TYR A 435 -3.80 -15.84 1.12
CA TYR A 435 -3.80 -14.45 1.58
C TYR A 435 -2.98 -13.54 0.67
N ILE A 436 -1.72 -13.90 0.36
CA ILE A 436 -0.84 -13.11 -0.52
C ILE A 436 -1.49 -12.91 -1.89
N LYS A 437 -2.03 -13.97 -2.49
CA LYS A 437 -2.72 -13.91 -3.78
C LYS A 437 -3.99 -13.06 -3.71
N THR A 438 -4.74 -13.13 -2.62
CA THR A 438 -5.92 -12.28 -2.43
C THR A 438 -5.53 -10.82 -2.33
N VAL A 439 -4.59 -10.47 -1.44
CA VAL A 439 -4.14 -9.09 -1.25
C VAL A 439 -3.55 -8.48 -2.51
N THR A 440 -2.77 -9.26 -3.29
CA THR A 440 -2.10 -8.73 -4.49
C THR A 440 -2.98 -8.69 -5.73
N CYS A 441 -3.94 -9.62 -5.89
CA CYS A 441 -4.73 -9.73 -7.12
C CYS A 441 -6.20 -9.31 -6.97
N TYR A 442 -6.77 -9.44 -5.77
CA TYR A 442 -8.18 -9.17 -5.45
C TYR A 442 -8.34 -8.56 -4.04
N PRO A 443 -7.63 -7.47 -3.72
CA PRO A 443 -7.60 -6.92 -2.36
C PRO A 443 -8.99 -6.60 -1.82
N GLU A 444 -9.94 -6.21 -2.67
CA GLU A 444 -11.32 -5.90 -2.33
C GLU A 444 -12.12 -7.10 -1.78
N ARG A 445 -11.61 -8.34 -1.94
CA ARG A 445 -12.24 -9.56 -1.44
C ARG A 445 -11.72 -9.98 -0.07
N LEU A 446 -10.69 -9.32 0.45
CA LEU A 446 -10.06 -9.71 1.69
C LEU A 446 -11.02 -9.51 2.87
N THR A 447 -11.13 -10.53 3.71
CA THR A 447 -11.92 -10.45 4.94
C THR A 447 -11.04 -10.44 6.17
N LYS A 448 -11.59 -9.95 7.29
CA LYS A 448 -10.92 -10.03 8.60
C LYS A 448 -10.53 -11.47 8.96
N LYS A 449 -11.37 -12.45 8.61
CA LYS A 449 -11.12 -13.87 8.86
C LYS A 449 -9.87 -14.35 8.12
N ASP A 450 -9.63 -13.88 6.89
CA ASP A 450 -8.44 -14.23 6.13
C ASP A 450 -7.17 -13.69 6.81
N TYR A 451 -7.22 -12.46 7.32
CA TYR A 451 -6.11 -11.84 8.07
C TYR A 451 -5.83 -12.54 9.41
N ASP A 452 -6.87 -12.92 10.15
CA ASP A 452 -6.76 -13.59 11.45
C ASP A 452 -6.25 -15.03 11.30
N ASN A 453 -6.52 -15.69 10.16
CA ASN A 453 -6.15 -17.08 9.90
C ASN A 453 -4.72 -17.29 9.40
N VAL A 454 -3.98 -16.23 9.07
CA VAL A 454 -2.58 -16.32 8.63
C VAL A 454 -1.62 -15.81 9.69
N MET A 455 -0.41 -16.37 9.73
CA MET A 455 0.69 -15.90 10.58
C MET A 455 0.24 -15.71 12.04
N LYS A 456 -0.46 -16.69 12.62
CA LYS A 456 -1.10 -16.55 13.95
C LYS A 456 -0.11 -16.36 15.09
N GLU A 457 1.08 -16.98 14.98
CA GLU A 457 2.18 -16.88 15.94
C GLU A 457 3.08 -15.65 15.69
N PHE A 458 2.80 -14.84 14.66
CA PHE A 458 3.54 -13.63 14.34
C PHE A 458 2.93 -12.42 15.05
N LYS A 459 3.77 -11.44 15.35
CA LYS A 459 3.35 -10.14 15.86
C LYS A 459 2.57 -9.38 14.79
N HIS A 460 1.68 -8.48 15.25
CA HIS A 460 0.93 -7.61 14.33
C HIS A 460 1.88 -6.76 13.46
N SER A 461 2.96 -6.24 14.01
CA SER A 461 3.98 -5.52 13.24
C SER A 461 4.62 -6.38 12.15
N GLU A 462 4.82 -7.68 12.38
CA GLU A 462 5.34 -8.59 11.35
C GLU A 462 4.31 -8.84 10.23
N LYS A 463 3.01 -8.86 10.54
CA LYS A 463 1.96 -8.89 9.51
C LYS A 463 1.95 -7.59 8.69
N VAL A 464 2.16 -6.43 9.32
CA VAL A 464 2.33 -5.15 8.61
C VAL A 464 3.56 -5.20 7.71
N HIS A 465 4.70 -5.68 8.22
CA HIS A 465 5.92 -5.88 7.45
C HIS A 465 5.70 -6.76 6.20
N VAL A 466 4.98 -7.87 6.34
CA VAL A 466 4.61 -8.71 5.19
C VAL A 466 3.80 -7.91 4.18
N ASN A 467 2.80 -7.12 4.61
CA ASN A 467 2.05 -6.26 3.69
C ASN A 467 2.91 -5.17 3.02
N LEU A 468 3.99 -4.67 3.65
CA LEU A 468 4.97 -3.78 3.01
C LEU A 468 5.73 -4.49 1.88
N MET A 469 6.17 -5.74 2.11
CA MET A 469 6.79 -6.54 1.05
C MET A 469 5.80 -6.82 -0.09
N LEU A 470 4.53 -7.06 0.22
CA LEU A 470 3.49 -7.29 -0.79
C LEU A 470 3.26 -6.05 -1.66
N LEU A 471 3.18 -4.89 -1.03
CA LEU A 471 3.09 -3.58 -1.67
C LEU A 471 4.25 -3.38 -2.65
N GLU A 472 5.50 -3.54 -2.19
CA GLU A 472 6.66 -3.25 -3.04
C GLU A 472 6.90 -4.29 -4.14
N ALA A 473 6.75 -5.59 -3.85
CA ALA A 473 6.90 -6.64 -4.87
C ALA A 473 5.84 -6.50 -5.98
N ARG A 474 4.60 -6.12 -5.61
CA ARG A 474 3.55 -5.84 -6.59
C ARG A 474 3.90 -4.62 -7.44
N LEU A 475 4.31 -3.52 -6.82
CA LEU A 475 4.71 -2.29 -7.51
C LEU A 475 5.85 -2.57 -8.51
N GLN A 476 6.90 -3.26 -8.06
CA GLN A 476 8.03 -3.62 -8.91
C GLN A 476 7.58 -4.50 -10.09
N GLY A 477 6.74 -5.51 -9.84
CA GLY A 477 6.19 -6.38 -10.89
C GLY A 477 5.40 -5.62 -11.97
N GLU A 478 4.52 -4.69 -11.58
CA GLU A 478 3.78 -3.86 -12.52
C GLU A 478 4.72 -2.95 -13.35
N LEU A 479 5.70 -2.33 -12.69
CA LEU A 479 6.66 -1.44 -13.34
C LEU A 479 7.59 -2.16 -14.32
N LEU A 480 8.03 -3.39 -14.02
CA LEU A 480 8.90 -4.16 -14.92
C LEU A 480 8.24 -4.38 -16.28
N TYR A 481 6.97 -4.79 -16.31
CA TYR A 481 6.23 -4.93 -17.55
C TYR A 481 6.03 -3.60 -18.27
N ALA A 482 5.64 -2.56 -17.52
CA ALA A 482 5.36 -1.25 -18.09
C ALA A 482 6.61 -0.62 -18.71
N LEU A 483 7.71 -0.59 -17.97
CA LEU A 483 8.98 -0.01 -18.41
C LEU A 483 9.64 -0.84 -19.51
N ARG A 484 9.45 -2.16 -19.54
CA ARG A 484 9.83 -2.98 -20.72
C ARG A 484 9.08 -2.53 -21.96
N GLY A 485 7.76 -2.32 -21.86
CA GLY A 485 6.94 -1.79 -22.96
C GLY A 485 7.41 -0.41 -23.42
N VAL A 486 7.81 0.47 -22.48
CA VAL A 486 8.41 1.78 -22.77
C VAL A 486 9.75 1.63 -23.48
N MET A 487 10.62 0.74 -23.02
CA MET A 487 11.90 0.45 -23.68
C MET A 487 11.68 0.04 -25.14
N GLN A 488 10.79 -0.91 -25.38
CA GLN A 488 10.47 -1.44 -26.71
C GLN A 488 9.83 -0.41 -27.65
N TYR A 489 9.25 0.66 -27.12
CA TYR A 489 8.75 1.78 -27.91
C TYR A 489 9.86 2.78 -28.26
N MET A 490 10.86 2.92 -27.39
CA MET A 490 11.98 3.86 -27.58
C MET A 490 13.09 3.30 -28.48
N THR A 491 13.21 1.98 -28.57
CA THR A 491 14.08 1.24 -29.49
C THR A 491 13.36 0.93 -30.78
#